data_AF-A0A958V668-F1
#
_entry.id   AF-A0A958V668-F1
#
_cell.length_a   1.000
_cell.length_b   1.000
_cell.length_c   1.000
_cell.angle_alpha   90.00
_cell.angle_beta   90.00
_cell.angle_gamma   90.00
#
_symmetry.space_group_name_H-M   'P 1'
#
loop_
_entity.id
_entity.type
_entity.pdbx_description
1 polymer ?
#
loop_
_entity_poly.entity_id
_entity_poly.type
_entity_poly.pdbx_seq_one_letter_code
_entity_poly.pdbx_strand_id
1 'polypeptide(L)'
;MDISTELIESFTNPKTKERAFSKLLDTYQERLYWYIRKIVLTHEDTDDALQNSFVRIYRNIESFKGQSSLATWMFRIAHNEALRQLEKKNRIHLASLDDVKTSYL
;
A
#
# COMPACT_ATOMS: atom_id res chain seq x y z
N MET A 1 11.71 -12.42 20.94
CA MET A 1 11.72 -12.85 19.53
C MET A 1 11.05 -11.77 18.73
N ASP A 2 11.77 -11.16 17.80
CA ASP A 2 11.22 -10.13 16.93
C ASP A 2 10.27 -10.80 15.93
N ILE A 3 9.01 -10.35 15.88
CA ILE A 3 7.96 -10.91 15.01
C ILE A 3 8.43 -10.92 13.55
N SER A 4 9.34 -10.00 13.19
CA SER A 4 10.02 -9.91 11.91
C SER A 4 10.63 -11.24 11.44
N THR A 5 11.34 -11.95 12.31
CA THR A 5 12.20 -13.08 11.88
C THR A 5 11.38 -14.33 11.59
N GLU A 6 10.43 -14.68 12.46
CA GLU A 6 9.52 -15.81 12.26
C GLU A 6 8.62 -15.62 11.03
N LEU A 7 8.20 -14.38 10.78
CA LEU A 7 7.36 -14.06 9.63
C LEU A 7 8.15 -14.24 8.33
N ILE A 8 9.39 -13.73 8.26
CA ILE A 8 10.26 -13.85 7.07
C ILE A 8 10.51 -15.32 6.71
N GLU A 9 10.86 -16.17 7.68
CA GLU A 9 11.07 -17.60 7.43
C GLU A 9 9.81 -18.30 6.89
N SER A 10 8.63 -17.88 7.37
CA SER A 10 7.35 -18.43 6.92
C SER A 10 6.94 -18.01 5.50
N PHE A 11 7.57 -16.98 4.91
CA PHE A 11 7.34 -16.60 3.51
C PHE A 11 8.10 -17.50 2.51
N THR A 12 9.05 -18.32 2.97
CA THR A 12 9.85 -19.21 2.11
C THR A 12 9.07 -20.43 1.61
N ASN A 13 7.99 -20.83 2.30
CA ASN A 13 7.13 -21.94 1.89
C ASN A 13 5.76 -21.40 1.43
N PRO A 14 5.32 -21.69 0.19
CA PRO A 14 4.05 -21.20 -0.35
C PRO A 14 2.83 -21.49 0.53
N LYS A 15 2.80 -22.66 1.20
CA LYS A 15 1.67 -23.06 2.07
C LYS A 15 1.60 -22.24 3.37
N THR A 16 2.74 -21.75 3.87
CA THR A 16 2.78 -20.93 5.09
C THR A 16 2.73 -19.44 4.76
N LYS A 17 3.10 -19.07 3.53
CA LYS A 17 3.11 -17.70 3.01
C LYS A 17 1.75 -17.01 3.16
N GLU A 18 0.67 -17.67 2.77
CA GLU A 18 -0.69 -17.12 2.85
C GLU A 18 -1.12 -16.87 4.29
N ARG A 19 -0.85 -17.82 5.19
CA ARG A 19 -1.20 -17.71 6.61
C ARG A 19 -0.38 -16.62 7.31
N ALA A 20 0.91 -16.52 6.99
CA ALA A 20 1.79 -15.47 7.50
C ALA A 20 1.34 -14.09 7.01
N PHE A 21 0.98 -13.97 5.74
CA PHE A 21 0.46 -12.74 5.17
C PHE A 21 -0.88 -12.34 5.79
N SER A 22 -1.77 -13.30 6.05
CA SER A 22 -3.06 -13.02 6.71
C SER A 22 -2.85 -12.38 8.09
N LYS A 23 -1.93 -12.93 8.90
CA LYS A 23 -1.56 -12.32 10.19
C LYS A 23 -0.98 -10.92 10.04
N LEU A 24 -0.16 -10.70 9.02
CA LEU A 24 0.39 -9.39 8.71
C LEU A 24 -0.72 -8.39 8.36
N LEU A 25 -1.68 -8.81 7.53
CA LEU A 25 -2.84 -8.01 7.17
C LEU A 25 -3.62 -7.59 8.43
N ASP A 26 -3.99 -8.56 9.27
CA ASP A 26 -4.73 -8.33 10.51
C ASP A 26 -4.00 -7.35 11.44
N THR A 27 -2.68 -7.44 11.49
CA THR A 27 -1.85 -6.60 12.37
C THR A 27 -1.71 -5.15 11.87
N TYR A 28 -1.64 -4.95 10.55
CA TYR A 28 -1.24 -3.67 9.97
C TYR A 28 -2.32 -2.95 9.17
N GLN A 29 -3.43 -3.59 8.78
CA GLN A 29 -4.43 -2.96 7.91
C GLN A 29 -4.93 -1.64 8.47
N GLU A 30 -5.33 -1.61 9.74
CA GLU A 30 -5.93 -0.41 10.34
C GLU A 30 -4.91 0.72 10.46
N ARG A 31 -3.69 0.39 10.88
CA ARG A 31 -2.61 1.37 11.05
C ARG A 31 -2.19 1.98 9.71
N LEU A 32 -2.09 1.16 8.66
CA LEU A 32 -1.77 1.63 7.32
C LEU A 32 -2.94 2.41 6.71
N TYR A 33 -4.18 1.98 6.94
CA TYR A 33 -5.39 2.69 6.53
C TYR A 33 -5.38 4.12 7.05
N TRP A 34 -5.28 4.30 8.38
CA TRP A 34 -5.29 5.62 9.00
C TRP A 34 -4.10 6.48 8.61
N TYR A 35 -2.96 5.86 8.30
CA TYR A 35 -1.80 6.58 7.80
C TYR A 35 -2.02 7.10 6.38
N ILE A 36 -2.48 6.24 5.46
CA ILE A 36 -2.81 6.60 4.08
C ILE A 36 -3.91 7.66 4.06
N ARG A 37 -4.93 7.52 4.92
CA ARG A 37 -6.05 8.45 5.01
C ARG A 37 -5.66 9.88 5.36
N LYS A 38 -4.53 10.07 6.05
CA LYS A 38 -3.98 11.42 6.32
C LYS A 38 -3.35 12.08 5.08
N ILE A 39 -3.10 11.30 4.02
CA ILE A 39 -2.44 11.73 2.79
C ILE A 39 -3.47 11.93 1.67
N VAL A 40 -4.39 10.97 1.50
CA VAL A 40 -5.41 11.00 0.42
C VAL A 40 -6.73 11.64 0.88
N LEU A 41 -7.51 12.16 -0.08
CA LEU A 41 -8.70 12.98 0.20
C LEU A 41 -9.94 12.17 0.58
N THR A 42 -10.11 10.97 0.01
CA THR A 42 -11.35 10.21 0.10
C THR A 42 -11.15 8.83 0.74
N HIS A 43 -12.24 8.23 1.23
CA HIS A 43 -12.23 6.85 1.70
C HIS A 43 -11.87 5.88 0.56
N GLU A 44 -12.48 6.04 -0.61
CA GLU A 44 -12.23 5.20 -1.79
C GLU A 44 -10.75 5.23 -2.21
N ASP A 45 -10.13 6.42 -2.20
CA ASP A 45 -8.69 6.53 -2.47
C ASP A 45 -7.82 5.87 -1.41
N THR A 46 -8.29 5.85 -0.17
CA THR A 46 -7.59 5.18 0.92
C THR A 46 -7.64 3.68 0.71
N ASP A 47 -8.82 3.14 0.38
CA ASP A 47 -9.02 1.72 0.11
C ASP A 47 -8.17 1.25 -1.08
N ASP A 48 -8.18 2.01 -2.18
CA ASP A 48 -7.36 1.76 -3.38
C ASP A 48 -5.86 1.73 -3.05
N ALA A 49 -5.36 2.75 -2.36
CA ALA A 49 -3.95 2.85 -2.01
C ALA A 49 -3.54 1.76 -1.01
N LEU A 50 -4.39 1.42 -0.04
CA LEU A 50 -4.15 0.36 0.93
C LEU A 50 -4.06 -1.01 0.24
N GLN A 51 -5.00 -1.32 -0.66
CA GLN A 51 -5.01 -2.57 -1.41
C GLN A 51 -3.74 -2.70 -2.26
N ASN A 52 -3.39 -1.65 -3.02
CA ASN A 52 -2.16 -1.62 -3.82
C ASN A 52 -0.91 -1.79 -2.96
N SER A 53 -0.89 -1.21 -1.77
CA SER A 53 0.19 -1.37 -0.80
C SER A 53 0.36 -2.82 -0.40
N PHE A 54 -0.71 -3.51 -0.03
CA PHE A 54 -0.66 -4.92 0.36
C PHE A 54 -0.27 -5.84 -0.81
N VAL A 55 -0.75 -5.58 -2.03
CA VAL A 55 -0.30 -6.31 -3.23
C VAL A 55 1.20 -6.17 -3.41
N ARG A 56 1.75 -4.95 -3.24
CA ARG A 56 3.21 -4.73 -3.34
C ARG A 56 3.98 -5.37 -2.22
N ILE A 57 3.50 -5.29 -0.99
CA ILE A 57 4.09 -5.96 0.17
C ILE A 57 4.16 -7.46 -0.12
N TYR A 58 3.05 -8.10 -0.48
CA TYR A 58 2.99 -9.53 -0.78
C TYR A 58 3.99 -9.97 -1.86
N ARG A 59 4.11 -9.16 -2.94
CA ARG A 59 5.03 -9.45 -4.05
C ARG A 59 6.51 -9.28 -3.69
N ASN A 60 6.84 -8.40 -2.75
CA ASN A 60 8.22 -8.01 -2.47
C ASN A 60 8.73 -8.45 -1.09
N ILE A 61 7.90 -9.06 -0.25
CA ILE A 61 8.26 -9.41 1.13
C ILE A 61 9.43 -10.41 1.20
N GLU A 62 9.55 -11.32 0.22
CA GLU A 62 10.70 -12.24 0.12
C GLU A 62 12.02 -11.52 -0.20
N SER A 63 11.95 -10.34 -0.82
CA SER A 63 13.12 -9.51 -1.13
C SER A 63 13.51 -8.54 0.01
N PHE A 64 12.79 -8.60 1.14
CA PHE A 64 13.04 -7.71 2.26
C PHE A 64 14.39 -8.03 2.92
N LYS A 65 15.31 -7.06 2.85
CA LYS A 65 16.71 -7.22 3.28
C LYS A 65 16.96 -7.02 4.78
N GLY A 66 15.93 -6.77 5.59
CA GLY A 66 16.08 -6.56 7.04
C GLY A 66 16.85 -5.30 7.45
N GLN A 67 17.07 -4.34 6.55
CA GLN A 67 17.80 -3.09 6.83
C GLN A 67 16.99 -2.06 7.65
N SER A 68 15.73 -2.36 7.92
CA SER A 68 14.80 -1.58 8.75
C SER A 68 13.83 -2.54 9.43
N SER A 69 12.94 -2.06 10.30
CA SER A 69 11.83 -2.92 10.76
C SER A 69 10.87 -3.20 9.59
N LEU A 70 10.20 -4.36 9.64
CA LEU A 70 9.17 -4.69 8.64
C LEU A 70 8.07 -3.61 8.61
N ALA A 71 7.69 -3.09 9.78
CA ALA A 71 6.75 -1.98 9.89
C ALA A 71 7.23 -0.76 9.09
N THR A 72 8.45 -0.28 9.32
CA THR A 72 9.00 0.88 8.60
C THR A 72 8.99 0.65 7.09
N TRP A 73 9.36 -0.54 6.64
CA TRP A 73 9.33 -0.88 5.21
C TRP A 73 7.92 -0.86 4.62
N MET A 74 6.91 -1.41 5.32
CA MET A 74 5.52 -1.36 4.90
C MET A 74 4.95 0.05 4.86
N PHE A 75 5.23 0.88 5.87
CA PHE A 75 4.81 2.28 5.89
C PHE A 75 5.42 3.08 4.73
N ARG A 76 6.66 2.77 4.32
CA ARG A 76 7.27 3.38 3.13
C ARG A 76 6.55 2.99 1.84
N ILE A 77 6.13 1.74 1.70
CA ILE A 77 5.31 1.30 0.55
C ILE A 77 3.96 2.02 0.56
N ALA A 78 3.29 2.06 1.71
CA ALA A 78 2.00 2.72 1.87
C ALA A 78 2.05 4.22 1.55
N HIS A 79 3.09 4.91 2.01
CA HIS A 79 3.34 6.31 1.68
C HIS A 79 3.44 6.52 0.17
N ASN A 80 4.25 5.70 -0.51
CA ASN A 80 4.43 5.83 -1.95
C ASN A 80 3.15 5.55 -2.74
N GLU A 81 2.34 4.57 -2.33
CA GLU A 81 1.05 4.30 -2.99
C GLU A 81 0.02 5.41 -2.72
N ALA A 82 0.02 6.01 -1.54
CA ALA A 82 -0.82 7.18 -1.25
C ALA A 82 -0.47 8.37 -2.17
N LEU A 83 0.82 8.68 -2.35
CA LEU A 83 1.28 9.71 -3.29
C LEU A 83 0.90 9.38 -4.73
N ARG A 84 1.07 8.12 -5.14
CA ARG A 84 0.69 7.65 -6.48
C ARG A 84 -0.81 7.82 -6.75
N GLN A 85 -1.64 7.59 -5.74
CA GLN A 85 -3.09 7.76 -5.87
C GLN A 85 -3.47 9.24 -5.99
N LEU A 86 -2.84 10.13 -5.21
CA LEU A 86 -3.00 11.59 -5.36
C LEU A 86 -2.63 12.06 -6.78
N GLU A 87 -1.48 11.62 -7.29
CA GLU A 87 -1.06 11.95 -8.66
C GLU A 87 -2.05 11.45 -9.71
N LYS A 88 -2.58 10.23 -9.54
CA LYS A 88 -3.60 9.67 -10.43
C LYS A 88 -4.85 10.53 -10.46
N LYS A 89 -5.35 10.98 -9.30
CA LYS A 89 -6.53 11.85 -9.22
C LYS A 89 -6.27 13.22 -9.83
N ASN A 90 -5.11 13.82 -9.59
CA ASN A 90 -4.74 15.10 -10.20
C ASN A 90 -4.72 15.00 -11.74
N ARG A 91 -4.17 13.92 -12.30
CA ARG A 91 -4.18 13.69 -13.76
C ARG A 91 -5.60 13.56 -14.34
N ILE A 92 -6.48 12.82 -13.65
CA ILE A 92 -7.89 12.65 -14.08
C ILE A 92 -8.62 13.99 -14.03
N HIS A 93 -8.39 14.78 -12.98
CA HIS A 93 -9.00 16.10 -12.83
C HIS A 93 -8.57 17.05 -13.95
N LEU A 94 -7.26 17.11 -14.24
CA LEU A 94 -6.71 17.91 -15.34
C LEU A 94 -7.30 17.53 -16.70
N ALA A 95 -7.35 16.23 -17.03
CA ALA A 95 -7.94 15.77 -18.29
C ALA A 95 -9.43 16.13 -18.42
N SER A 96 -10.18 16.06 -17.32
CA SER A 96 -11.60 16.44 -17.31
C SER A 96 -11.82 17.94 -17.61
N LEU A 97 -10.91 18.81 -17.18
CA LEU A 97 -10.99 20.25 -17.46
C LEU A 97 -10.74 20.57 -18.94
N ASP A 98 -9.86 19.83 -19.60
CA ASP A 98 -9.55 20.00 -21.03
C ASP A 98 -10.71 19.53 -21.92
N ASP A 99 -11.39 18.44 -21.56
CA ASP A 99 -12.59 17.96 -22.26
C ASP A 99 -13.74 18.98 -22.16
N VAL A 100 -13.95 19.57 -20.97
CA VAL A 100 -14.97 20.61 -20.77
C VAL A 100 -14.64 21.84 -21.61
N LYS A 101 -13.39 22.31 -21.65
CA LYS A 101 -13.00 23.46 -22.49
C LYS A 101 -13.25 23.22 -23.97
N THR A 102 -13.03 22.01 -24.45
CA THR A 102 -13.23 21.65 -25.86
C THR A 102 -14.72 21.56 -26.22
N SER A 103 -15.59 21.22 -25.28
CA SER A 103 -17.05 21.15 -25.48
C SER A 103 -17.74 22.52 -25.62
N TYR A 104 -17.08 23.62 -25.27
CA TYR A 104 -17.63 24.98 -25.34
C TYR A 104 -17.02 25.85 -26.45
N LEU A 105 -16.21 25.25 -27.33
CA LEU A 105 -15.64 25.85 -28.54
C LEU A 105 -16.19 25.12 -29.78
#